data_AF-A0A7C5V3I3-F1
#
_entry.id   AF-A0A7C5V3I3-F1
#
_cell.length_a   1.000
_cell.length_b   1.000
_cell.length_c   1.000
_cell.angle_alpha   90.00
_cell.angle_beta   90.00
_cell.angle_gamma   90.00
#
_symmetry.space_group_name_H-M   'P 1'
#
loop_
_entity.id
_entity.type
_entity.pdbx_description
1 polymer ?
#
loop_
_entity_poly.entity_id
_entity_poly.type
_entity_poly.pdbx_seq_one_letter_code
_entity_poly.pdbx_strand_id
1 'polypeptide(L)' 'AIAIFIPGKVELYVNGNFIGSQTFTQGVLDGDNFRFGRHNAGDPQWLLGLIDEVRIYNRALSPEEIKALYEATK' A
#
# COMPACT_ATOMS: atom_id res chain seq x y z
N ALA A 1 -6.99 1.74 -1.52
CA ALA A 1 -6.05 2.58 -0.75
C ALA A 1 -4.68 2.49 -1.40
N ILE A 2 -3.83 3.52 -1.26
CA ILE A 2 -2.48 3.56 -1.84
C ILE A 2 -1.50 3.86 -0.72
N ALA A 3 -0.47 3.02 -0.58
CA ALA A 3 0.65 3.26 0.33
C ALA A 3 1.88 3.67 -0.49
N ILE A 4 2.55 4.73 -0.06
CA ILE A 4 3.78 5.24 -0.69
C ILE A 4 4.94 5.04 0.27
N PHE A 5 6.00 4.38 -0.18
CA PHE A 5 7.26 4.30 0.54
C PHE A 5 8.27 5.27 -0.07
N ILE A 6 8.82 6.11 0.80
CA ILE A 6 9.99 6.95 0.55
C ILE A 6 11.00 6.55 1.62
N PRO A 7 12.32 6.43 1.34
CA PRO A 7 13.28 6.05 2.38
C PRO A 7 13.10 6.89 3.67
N GLY A 8 12.80 6.22 4.78
CA GLY A 8 12.54 6.85 6.08
C GLY A 8 11.08 7.22 6.37
N LYS A 9 10.14 7.07 5.43
CA LYS A 9 8.73 7.47 5.59
C LYS A 9 7.76 6.62 4.78
N VAL A 10 6.64 6.24 5.40
CA VAL A 10 5.48 5.69 4.69
C VAL A 10 4.32 6.67 4.76
N GLU A 11 3.63 6.86 3.65
CA GLU A 11 2.42 7.67 3.54
C GLU A 11 1.24 6.79 3.13
N LEU A 12 0.04 7.12 3.63
CA LEU A 12 -1.18 6.41 3.29
C LEU A 12 -2.20 7.36 2.68
N TYR A 13 -2.79 6.93 1.57
CA TYR A 13 -3.83 7.62 0.85
C TYR A 13 -5.08 6.73 0.75
N VAL A 14 -6.25 7.31 1.03
CA VAL A 14 -7.55 6.62 0.93
C VAL A 14 -8.47 7.47 0.06
N ASN A 15 -9.11 6.83 -0.92
CA ASN A 15 -9.98 7.49 -1.90
C ASN A 15 -9.34 8.73 -2.54
N GLY A 16 -8.06 8.62 -2.91
CA GLY A 16 -7.27 9.71 -3.51
C GLY A 16 -6.73 10.76 -2.53
N ASN A 17 -7.10 10.72 -1.25
CA ASN A 17 -6.72 11.75 -0.27
C ASN A 17 -5.61 11.26 0.68
N PHE A 18 -4.65 12.14 0.99
CA PHE A 18 -3.65 11.89 2.03
C PHE A 18 -4.33 11.78 3.41
N ILE A 19 -4.07 10.70 4.14
CA ILE A 19 -4.64 10.50 5.49
C ILE A 19 -3.59 10.50 6.60
N GLY A 20 -2.31 10.37 6.27
CA GLY A 20 -1.23 10.44 7.26
C GLY A 20 0.07 9.82 6.78
N SER A 21 1.10 10.01 7.60
CA SER A 21 2.43 9.45 7.38
C SER A 21 3.09 9.05 8.70
N GLN A 22 4.05 8.13 8.60
CA GLN A 22 4.87 7.69 9.72
C GLN A 22 6.32 7.56 9.27
N THR A 23 7.25 7.84 10.19
CA THR A 23 8.66 7.49 10.01
C THR A 23 8.80 5.97 9.99
N PHE A 24 9.44 5.44 8.96
CA PHE A 24 9.65 4.01 8.82
C PHE A 24 11.01 3.72 8.19
N THR A 25 11.79 2.91 8.89
CA THR A 25 13.08 2.40 8.40
C THR A 25 12.92 0.92 8.10
N GLN A 26 13.05 0.57 6.81
CA GLN A 26 12.96 -0.81 6.36
C GLN A 26 14.13 -1.62 6.95
N GLY A 27 13.80 -2.66 7.71
CA GLY A 27 14.77 -3.67 8.15
C GLY A 27 15.14 -4.63 7.02
N VAL A 28 16.02 -5.59 7.31
CA VAL A 28 16.38 -6.67 6.37
C VAL A 28 15.11 -7.40 5.94
N LEU A 29 14.94 -7.60 4.63
CA LEU A 29 13.83 -8.36 4.08
C LEU A 29 13.96 -9.82 4.52
N ASP A 30 12.88 -10.41 5.04
CA ASP A 30 12.82 -11.79 5.51
C ASP A 30 12.84 -12.82 4.36
N GLY A 31 12.61 -12.37 3.12
CA GLY A 31 12.57 -13.23 1.93
C GLY A 31 11.30 -14.08 1.84
N ASP A 32 10.27 -13.77 2.63
CA ASP A 32 9.01 -14.51 2.63
C ASP A 32 8.08 -14.06 1.48
N ASN A 33 7.00 -14.82 1.24
CA ASN A 33 6.02 -14.52 0.21
C ASN A 33 5.33 -13.18 0.47
N PHE A 34 5.21 -12.36 -0.58
CA PHE A 34 4.33 -11.20 -0.59
C PHE A 34 2.86 -11.65 -0.64
N ARG A 35 2.00 -11.07 0.21
CA ARG A 35 0.64 -11.56 0.45
C ARG A 35 -0.40 -10.45 0.33
N PHE A 36 -1.58 -10.83 -0.16
CA PHE A 36 -2.79 -10.02 -0.12
C PHE A 36 -3.88 -10.72 0.69
N GLY A 37 -4.71 -9.93 1.37
CA GLY A 37 -5.86 -10.46 2.13
C GLY A 37 -5.50 -11.17 3.45
N ARG A 38 -4.25 -11.08 3.91
CA ARG A 38 -3.77 -11.57 5.21
C ARG A 38 -2.44 -10.89 5.57
N HIS A 39 -2.04 -10.96 6.83
CA HIS A 39 -0.75 -10.43 7.30
C HIS A 39 0.37 -11.49 7.25
N ASN A 40 0.45 -12.38 8.24
CA ASN A 40 1.58 -13.31 8.38
C ASN A 40 1.22 -14.76 8.11
N ALA A 41 2.21 -15.61 7.85
CA ALA A 41 2.05 -17.06 7.81
C ALA A 41 1.45 -17.59 9.13
N GLY A 42 0.52 -18.53 9.05
CA GLY A 42 -0.20 -19.06 10.22
C GLY A 42 -1.25 -18.13 10.86
N ASP A 43 -1.32 -16.85 10.48
CA ASP A 43 -2.34 -15.92 10.97
C ASP A 43 -3.74 -16.31 10.44
N PRO A 44 -4.75 -16.56 11.30
CA PRO A 44 -6.11 -16.88 10.88
C PRO A 44 -6.90 -15.66 10.37
N GLN A 45 -6.33 -14.45 10.44
CA GLN A 45 -6.99 -13.23 9.99
C GLN A 45 -6.96 -13.11 8.46
N TRP A 46 -8.04 -13.58 7.84
CA TRP A 46 -8.30 -13.38 6.41
C TRP A 46 -9.20 -12.16 6.20
N LEU A 47 -8.93 -11.40 5.14
CA LEU A 47 -9.87 -10.41 4.64
C LEU A 47 -11.15 -11.13 4.18
N LEU A 48 -12.29 -10.75 4.75
CA LEU A 48 -13.60 -11.18 4.30
C LEU A 48 -14.16 -10.13 3.34
N GLY A 49 -13.77 -10.22 2.06
CA GLY A 49 -14.15 -9.25 1.03
C GLY A 49 -13.47 -9.50 -0.32
N LEU A 50 -13.63 -8.56 -1.25
CA LEU A 50 -12.99 -8.59 -2.57
C LEU A 50 -11.78 -7.65 -2.60
N ILE A 51 -10.73 -8.07 -3.31
CA ILE A 51 -9.57 -7.25 -3.67
C ILE A 51 -9.53 -7.21 -5.19
N ASP A 52 -9.34 -6.03 -5.75
CA ASP A 52 -9.19 -5.84 -7.18
C ASP A 52 -8.16 -4.73 -7.46
N GLU A 53 -7.74 -4.61 -8.71
CA GLU A 53 -6.97 -3.47 -9.23
C GLU A 53 -5.60 -3.26 -8.56
N VAL A 54 -4.97 -4.36 -8.15
CA VAL A 54 -3.66 -4.38 -7.48
C VAL A 54 -2.55 -3.94 -8.43
N ARG A 55 -1.80 -2.90 -8.04
CA ARG A 55 -0.66 -2.37 -8.78
C ARG A 55 0.53 -2.14 -7.84
N ILE A 56 1.74 -2.44 -8.32
CA ILE A 56 3.00 -2.20 -7.60
C ILE A 56 3.89 -1.34 -8.49
N TYR A 57 4.48 -0.30 -7.90
CA TYR A 57 5.37 0.64 -8.59
C TYR A 57 6.76 0.60 -7.97
N ASN A 58 7.78 0.73 -8.82
CA ASN A 58 9.18 0.84 -8.40
C ASN A 58 9.61 2.29 -8.06
N ARG A 59 8.64 3.20 -7.96
CA ARG A 59 8.83 4.60 -7.61
C ARG A 59 7.68 5.10 -6.75
N ALA A 60 7.92 6.18 -6.01
CA ALA A 60 6.84 6.92 -5.37
C ALA A 60 5.98 7.61 -6.44
N LEU A 61 4.66 7.57 -6.25
CA LEU A 61 3.69 8.31 -7.06
C LEU A 61 3.52 9.71 -6.48
N SER A 62 3.26 10.70 -7.34
CA SER A 62 2.88 12.05 -6.91
C SER A 62 1.43 12.09 -6.42
N PRO A 63 1.04 13.11 -5.62
CA PRO A 63 -0.35 13.31 -5.22
C PRO A 63 -1.32 13.40 -6.41
N GLU A 64 -0.90 14.01 -7.52
CA GLU A 64 -1.70 14.14 -8.75
C GLU A 64 -1.91 12.78 -9.42
N GLU A 65 -0.87 11.93 -9.46
CA GLU A 65 -0.97 10.58 -10.01
C GLU A 65 -1.89 9.69 -9.16
N ILE A 66 -1.80 9.80 -7.83
CA ILE A 66 -2.68 9.09 -6.89
C ILE A 66 -4.14 9.51 -7.13
N LYS A 67 -4.40 10.81 -7.30
CA LYS A 67 -5.74 11.32 -7.58
C LYS A 67 -6.26 10.83 -8.92
N ALA A 68 -5.45 10.91 -9.98
CA ALA A 68 -5.82 10.43 -11.30
C ALA A 68 -6.13 8.93 -11.31
N LEU A 69 -5.36 8.11 -10.57
CA LEU A 69 -5.63 6.68 -10.43
C LEU A 69 -6.98 6.41 -9.74
N TYR A 70 -7.29 7.16 -8.68
CA TYR A 70 -8.58 7.02 -8.01
C TYR A 70 -9.74 7.42 -8.93
N GLU A 71 -9.61 8.50 -9.69
CA GLU A 71 -10.65 8.94 -10.63
C GLU A 71 -10.86 7.95 -11.79
N ALA A 72 -9.80 7.29 -12.25
CA ALA A 72 -9.86 6.28 -13.31
C ALA A 72 -10.46 4.94 -12.88
N THR A 73 -10.54 4.67 -11.57
CA THR A 73 -11.00 3.39 -10.99
C THR A 73 -12.30 3.49 -10.20
N LYS A 74 -12.93 4.67 -10.21
CA LYS A 74 -14.23 4.92 -9.61
C LYS A 74 -15.37 4.28 -10.40
#